data_AF-A0A176RXN1-F1
#
_entry.id   AF-A0A176RXN1-F1
#
_cell.length_a   1.000
_cell.length_b   1.000
_cell.length_c   1.000
_cell.angle_alpha   90.00
_cell.angle_beta   90.00
_cell.angle_gamma   90.00
#
_symmetry.space_group_name_H-M   'P 1'
#
loop_
_entity.id
_entity.type
_entity.pdbx_description
1 polymer ?
#
loop_
_entity_poly.entity_id
_entity_poly.type
_entity_poly.pdbx_seq_one_letter_code
_entity_poly.pdbx_strand_id
1 'polypeptide(L)' 'AKHLLTCLPFREILGQEVAWQSAQNYRLLRQRGITIRNTMNVIIGTFCIVNRIRLLQNNNDFMPMVEHLGLTVL' A
#
# COMPACT_ATOMS: atom_id res chain seq x y z
N ALA A 1 20.00 4.45 14.91
CA ALA A 1 18.86 4.19 14.02
C ALA A 1 17.77 5.26 14.09
N LYS A 2 17.23 5.61 15.27
CA LYS A 2 16.14 6.60 15.42
C LYS A 2 16.37 7.91 14.65
N HIS A 3 17.53 8.55 14.85
CA HIS A 3 17.87 9.81 14.18
C HIS A 3 17.81 9.70 12.65
N LEU A 4 18.42 8.65 12.07
CA LEU A 4 18.45 8.44 10.61
C LEU A 4 17.05 8.33 9.99
N LEU A 5 16.12 7.64 10.66
CA LEU A 5 14.74 7.50 10.17
C LEU A 5 13.91 8.77 10.37
N THR A 6 14.15 9.51 11.46
CA THR A 6 13.43 10.75 11.74
C THR A 6 13.91 11.96 10.94
N CYS A 7 15.06 11.86 10.25
CA CYS A 7 15.52 12.88 9.32
C CYS A 7 14.78 12.85 7.97
N LEU A 8 14.06 11.76 7.66
CA LEU A 8 13.22 11.65 6.48
C LEU A 8 11.81 12.20 6.79
N PRO A 9 11.07 12.70 5.79
CA PRO A 9 9.69 13.08 5.96
C PRO A 9 8.86 11.92 6.52
N PHE A 10 8.31 12.10 7.71
CA PHE A 10 7.41 11.13 8.33
C PHE A 10 5.99 11.30 7.80
N ARG A 11 5.30 10.18 7.60
CA ARG A 11 3.89 10.12 7.19
C ARG A 11 3.19 9.07 8.04
N GLU A 12 2.08 9.44 8.64
CA GLU A 12 1.15 8.47 9.22
C GLU A 12 0.43 7.76 8.08
N ILE A 13 0.73 6.47 7.91
CA ILE A 13 0.17 5.67 6.81
C ILE A 13 -1.12 4.94 7.17
N LEU A 14 -1.47 4.94 8.47
CA LEU A 14 -2.64 4.29 9.00
C LEU A 14 -3.60 5.35 9.56
N GLY A 15 -4.89 5.09 9.41
CA GLY A 15 -5.99 5.93 9.86
C GLY A 15 -7.31 5.26 9.46
N GLN A 16 -8.44 5.74 9.98
CA GLN A 16 -9.73 5.10 9.74
C GLN A 16 -10.05 4.96 8.24
N GLU A 17 -9.80 6.00 7.46
CA GLU A 17 -10.04 6.02 6.01
C GLU A 17 -9.16 4.98 5.29
N VAL A 18 -7.83 5.03 5.48
CA VAL A 18 -6.91 4.09 4.84
C VAL A 18 -7.19 2.65 5.28
N ALA A 19 -7.53 2.42 6.54
CA ALA A 19 -7.89 1.08 7.03
C ALA A 19 -9.14 0.53 6.34
N TRP A 20 -10.18 1.35 6.20
CA TRP A 20 -11.40 0.96 5.50
C TRP A 20 -11.15 0.69 4.01
N GLN A 21 -10.45 1.60 3.32
CA GLN A 21 -10.11 1.43 1.91
C GLN A 21 -9.18 0.23 1.68
N SER A 22 -8.25 -0.05 2.60
CA SER A 22 -7.36 -1.22 2.52
C SER A 22 -8.16 -2.52 2.57
N ALA A 23 -9.16 -2.58 3.45
CA ALA A 23 -10.05 -3.74 3.52
C ALA A 23 -10.89 -3.90 2.24
N GLN A 24 -11.33 -2.80 1.62
CA GLN A 24 -12.02 -2.85 0.32
C GLN A 24 -11.10 -3.35 -0.80
N ASN A 25 -9.88 -2.79 -0.90
CA ASN A 25 -8.88 -3.20 -1.87
C ASN A 25 -8.52 -4.68 -1.74
N TYR A 26 -8.34 -5.18 -0.51
CA TYR A 26 -8.11 -6.59 -0.25
C TYR A 26 -9.28 -7.47 -0.73
N ARG A 27 -10.52 -7.10 -0.41
CA ARG A 27 -11.71 -7.84 -0.88
C ARG A 27 -11.82 -7.84 -2.39
N LEU A 28 -11.52 -6.71 -3.04
CA LEU A 28 -11.57 -6.55 -4.49
C LEU A 28 -10.56 -7.48 -5.21
N LEU A 29 -9.36 -7.61 -4.65
CA LEU A 29 -8.37 -8.58 -5.14
C LEU A 29 -8.80 -10.03 -4.86
N ARG A 30 -9.33 -10.31 -3.66
CA ARG A 30 -9.81 -11.65 -3.30
C ARG A 30 -10.94 -12.13 -4.21
N GLN A 31 -11.85 -11.25 -4.61
CA GLN A 31 -12.91 -11.55 -5.58
C GLN A 31 -12.36 -11.97 -6.95
N ARG A 32 -11.12 -11.59 -7.28
CA ARG A 32 -10.40 -12.00 -8.48
C ARG A 32 -9.50 -13.23 -8.28
N GLY A 33 -9.61 -13.91 -7.14
CA GLY A 33 -8.76 -15.06 -6.79
C GLY A 33 -7.35 -14.69 -6.31
N ILE A 34 -7.07 -13.40 -6.10
CA ILE A 34 -5.75 -12.90 -5.71
C ILE A 34 -5.71 -12.67 -4.21
N THR A 35 -4.69 -13.22 -3.54
CA THR A 35 -4.49 -13.01 -2.10
C THR A 35 -3.13 -12.37 -1.84
N ILE A 36 -3.13 -11.14 -1.35
CA ILE A 36 -1.95 -10.50 -0.77
C ILE A 36 -1.76 -11.04 0.65
N ARG A 37 -0.64 -11.72 0.92
CA ARG A 37 -0.41 -12.40 2.22
C ARG A 37 -0.09 -11.43 3.36
N ASN A 38 0.42 -10.25 3.05
CA ASN A 38 0.85 -9.26 4.05
C ASN A 38 -0.13 -8.07 4.11
N THR A 39 -0.82 -7.93 5.24
CA THR A 39 -1.73 -6.81 5.51
C THR A 39 -1.04 -5.45 5.37
N MET A 40 0.22 -5.32 5.77
CA MET A 40 0.96 -4.06 5.65
C MET A 40 1.18 -3.65 4.20
N ASN A 41 1.33 -4.60 3.27
CA ASN A 41 1.47 -4.27 1.84
C ASN A 41 0.16 -3.70 1.29
N VAL A 42 -0.98 -4.22 1.73
CA VAL A 42 -2.29 -3.65 1.37
C VAL A 42 -2.44 -2.24 1.93
N ILE A 43 -2.04 -2.01 3.18
CA ILE A 43 -2.10 -0.69 3.84
C ILE A 43 -1.20 0.32 3.13
N ILE A 44 0.08 -0.02 2.92
CA ILE A 44 1.06 0.85 2.26
C ILE A 44 0.63 1.16 0.82
N GLY A 45 0.23 0.13 0.06
CA GLY A 45 -0.24 0.34 -1.32
C GLY A 45 -1.49 1.19 -1.37
N THR A 46 -2.45 0.99 -0.46
CA THR A 46 -3.66 1.82 -0.38
C THR A 46 -3.34 3.26 -0.02
N PHE A 47 -2.46 3.48 0.96
CA PHE A 47 -1.99 4.82 1.32
C PHE A 47 -1.38 5.53 0.11
N CYS A 48 -0.54 4.85 -0.66
CA CYS A 48 0.07 5.39 -1.88
C CYS A 48 -0.97 5.72 -2.96
N ILE A 49 -1.97 4.87 -3.19
CA ILE A 49 -3.06 5.12 -4.14
C ILE A 49 -3.85 6.37 -3.73
N VAL A 50 -4.30 6.43 -2.47
CA VAL A 50 -5.13 7.53 -1.94
C VAL A 50 -4.40 8.87 -2.05
N ASN A 51 -3.10 8.89 -1.69
CA ASN A 51 -2.31 10.11 -1.68
C ASN A 51 -1.62 10.41 -3.02
N ARG A 52 -1.82 9.56 -4.05
CA ARG A 52 -1.17 9.67 -5.36
C ARG A 52 0.35 9.73 -5.28
N ILE A 53 0.92 8.91 -4.40
CA ILE A 53 2.37 8.79 -4.18
C ILE A 53 2.88 7.55 -4.89
N ARG A 54 3.97 7.69 -5.65
CA ARG A 54 4.67 6.53 -6.23
C ARG A 54 5.41 5.76 -5.14
N LEU A 55 5.20 4.45 -5.07
CA LEU A 55 5.85 3.59 -4.10
C LEU A 55 7.22 3.13 -4.62
N LEU A 56 8.30 3.54 -3.97
CA LEU A 56 9.62 2.96 -4.21
C LEU A 56 9.66 1.53 -3.66
N GLN A 57 9.92 0.56 -4.51
CA GLN A 57 9.93 -0.85 -4.12
C GLN A 57 10.96 -1.66 -4.92
N ASN A 58 11.35 -2.82 -4.40
CA ASN A 58 12.32 -3.72 -5.05
C ASN A 58 11.85 -5.19 -5.04
N ASN A 59 10.54 -5.42 -4.90
CA ASN A 59 9.97 -6.75 -4.87
C ASN A 59 8.57 -6.80 -5.51
N ASN A 60 8.15 -7.99 -5.93
CA ASN A 60 6.89 -8.13 -6.66
C ASN A 60 5.64 -8.14 -5.77
N ASP A 61 5.75 -7.80 -4.48
CA ASP A 61 4.65 -7.91 -3.53
C ASP A 61 3.47 -6.97 -3.85
N PHE A 62 3.76 -5.88 -4.55
CA PHE A 62 2.80 -4.84 -4.90
C PHE A 62 2.20 -4.98 -6.30
N MET A 63 2.70 -5.93 -7.11
CA MET A 63 2.25 -6.11 -8.51
C MET A 63 0.75 -6.30 -8.65
N PRO A 64 0.07 -7.09 -7.81
CA PRO A 64 -1.38 -7.18 -7.92
C PRO A 64 -2.12 -5.86 -7.72
N MET A 65 -1.56 -4.94 -6.91
CA MET A 65 -2.14 -3.61 -6.71
C MET A 65 -1.83 -2.67 -7.88
N VAL A 66 -0.69 -2.84 -8.55
CA VAL A 66 -0.37 -2.11 -9.78
C VAL A 66 -1.33 -2.53 -10.90
N GLU A 67 -1.48 -3.84 -11.11
CA GLU A 67 -2.28 -4.40 -12.19
C GLU A 67 -3.79 -4.14 -12.03
N HIS A 68 -4.30 -4.09 -10.78
CA HIS A 68 -5.75 -4.05 -10.55
C HIS A 68 -6.27 -2.83 -9.81
N LEU A 69 -5.42 -2.09 -9.08
CA LEU A 69 -5.85 -1.00 -8.19
C LEU A 69 -5.23 0.36 -8.53
N GLY A 70 -4.42 0.43 -9.58
CA GLY A 70 -3.81 1.70 -10.04
C GLY A 70 -2.67 2.19 -9.14
N LEU A 71 -2.05 1.31 -8.34
CA LEU A 71 -0.83 1.67 -7.62
C LEU A 71 0.28 1.99 -8.63
N THR A 72 0.95 3.12 -8.45
CA THR A 72 2.14 3.48 -9.23
C THR A 72 3.40 3.16 -8.43
N VAL A 73 4.38 2.53 -9.07
CA VAL A 73 5.66 2.15 -8.43
C VAL A 73 6.85 2.87 -9.06
N LEU A 74 7.96 2.89 -8.31
CA LEU A 74 9.30 3.32 -8.70
C LEU A 74 10.28 2.18 -8.44
#